data_AF-A0A8T4L4W2-F1
#
_entry.id   AF-A0A8T4L4W2-F1
#
_cell.length_a   1.000
_cell.length_b   1.000
_cell.length_c   1.000
_cell.angle_alpha   90.00
_cell.angle_beta   90.00
_cell.angle_gamma   90.00
#
_symmetry.space_group_name_H-M   'P 1'
#
loop_
_entity.id
_entity.type
_entity.pdbx_description
1 polymer ?
#
loop_
_entity_poly.entity_id
_entity_poly.type
_entity_poly.pdbx_seq_one_letter_code
_entity_poly.pdbx_strand_id
1 'polypeptide(L)' 'MKCVICGSFATNYNEAEQPTCSRHTKEKAKAPKCPVCKHETVLRTGKWGSFWGCRMYPNCVGTIKI' A
#
# COMPACT_ATOMS: atom_id res chain seq x y z
N MET A 1 -4.19 7.89 25.42
CA MET A 1 -4.29 6.77 24.44
C MET A 1 -2.90 6.21 24.17
N LYS A 2 -2.76 4.88 24.06
CA LYS A 2 -1.48 4.21 23.81
C LYS A 2 -1.41 3.77 22.34
N CYS A 3 -0.21 3.76 21.77
CA CYS A 3 0.07 3.24 20.45
C CYS A 3 -0.21 1.74 20.41
N VAL A 4 -1.02 1.30 19.45
CA VAL A 4 -1.39 -0.13 19.30
C VAL A 4 -0.24 -1.03 18.82
N ILE A 5 0.89 -0.45 18.39
CA ILE A 5 2.06 -1.18 17.87
C ILE A 5 3.16 -1.33 18.93
N CYS A 6 3.39 -0.30 19.78
CA CYS A 6 4.51 -0.30 20.73
C CYS A 6 4.16 0.16 22.16
N GLY A 7 2.88 0.44 22.45
CA GLY A 7 2.42 0.82 23.79
C GLY A 7 2.82 2.22 24.28
N SER A 8 3.65 2.95 23.53
CA SER A 8 4.04 4.34 23.83
C SER A 8 2.85 5.31 23.70
N PHE A 9 3.05 6.58 24.05
CA PHE A 9 2.02 7.61 23.88
C PHE A 9 1.64 7.77 22.39
N ALA A 10 0.34 7.66 22.09
CA ALA A 10 -0.16 7.87 20.74
C ALA A 10 -0.27 9.38 20.44
N THR A 11 0.22 9.79 19.27
CA THR A 11 0.17 11.18 18.79
C THR A 11 -0.51 11.31 17.44
N ASN A 12 -0.83 10.18 16.79
CA ASN A 12 -1.43 10.09 15.47
C ASN A 12 -2.41 8.90 15.41
N TYR A 13 -3.05 8.72 14.26
CA TYR A 13 -3.84 7.54 13.91
C TYR A 13 -3.33 6.96 12.58
N ASN A 14 -3.40 5.63 12.41
CA ASN A 14 -3.05 4.98 11.15
C ASN A 14 -4.25 4.95 10.17
N GLU A 15 -4.04 4.45 8.94
CA GLU A 15 -5.10 4.29 7.92
C GLU A 15 -6.26 3.37 8.37
N ALA A 16 -6.03 2.53 9.39
CA ALA A 16 -7.05 1.69 10.01
C ALA A 16 -7.74 2.38 11.21
N GLU A 17 -7.60 3.71 11.35
CA GLU A 17 -8.15 4.55 12.42
C GLU A 17 -7.76 4.12 13.84
N GLN A 18 -6.62 3.44 14.01
CA GLN A 18 -6.09 3.03 15.31
C GLN A 18 -5.03 4.01 15.83
N PRO A 19 -4.97 4.26 17.15
CA PRO A 19 -4.01 5.20 17.73
C PRO A 19 -2.57 4.69 17.57
N THR A 20 -1.72 5.48 16.93
CA THR A 20 -0.30 5.19 16.71
C THR A 20 0.60 6.34 17.18
N CYS A 21 1.87 6.02 17.47
CA CYS A 21 2.86 7.06 17.75
C CYS A 21 3.43 7.62 16.44
N SER A 22 4.07 8.78 16.51
CA SER A 22 4.75 9.45 15.37
C SER A 22 5.75 8.58 14.61
N ARG A 23 6.28 7.52 15.23
CA ARG A 23 7.19 6.56 14.58
C ARG A 23 6.45 5.46 13.79
N HIS A 24 5.14 5.33 13.95
CA HIS A 24 4.33 4.25 13.37
C HIS A 24 3.19 4.78 12.50
N THR A 25 3.50 5.74 11.63
CA THR A 25 2.63 6.24 10.56
C THR A 25 3.19 5.79 9.21
N LYS A 26 2.86 4.57 8.77
CA LYS A 26 3.22 4.12 7.41
C LYS A 26 2.09 4.49 6.45
N GLU A 27 2.20 5.66 5.83
CA GLU A 27 1.38 6.04 4.68
C GLU A 27 1.83 5.19 3.47
N LYS A 28 1.01 4.21 3.08
CA LYS A 28 1.22 3.50 1.81
C LYS A 28 0.55 4.32 0.71
N ALA A 29 1.35 4.81 -0.23
CA ALA A 29 0.83 5.39 -1.48
C ALA A 29 -0.19 4.43 -2.10
N LYS A 30 -1.43 4.90 -2.27
CA LYS A 30 -2.55 4.08 -2.77
C LYS A 30 -2.26 3.64 -4.20
N ALA A 31 -1.97 2.36 -4.37
CA ALA A 31 -1.83 1.75 -5.68
C ALA A 31 -3.21 1.65 -6.37
N PRO A 32 -3.33 1.94 -7.67
CA PRO A 32 -4.57 1.77 -8.41
C PRO A 32 -5.00 0.29 -8.43
N LYS A 33 -6.31 0.04 -8.53
CA LYS A 33 -6.83 -1.33 -8.67
C LYS A 33 -6.65 -1.83 -10.10
N CYS A 34 -6.35 -3.12 -10.24
CA CYS A 34 -6.19 -3.77 -11.54
C CYS A 34 -7.52 -3.78 -12.32
N PRO A 35 -7.56 -3.41 -13.62
CA PRO A 35 -8.80 -3.41 -14.39
C PRO A 35 -9.37 -4.81 -14.69
N VAL A 36 -8.53 -5.84 -14.63
CA VAL A 36 -8.91 -7.22 -15.00
C VAL A 36 -9.52 -7.96 -13.81
N CYS A 37 -8.82 -7.98 -12.68
CA CYS A 37 -9.21 -8.77 -11.51
C CYS A 37 -9.62 -7.91 -10.31
N LYS A 38 -9.55 -6.57 -10.41
CA LYS A 38 -9.87 -5.60 -9.33
C LYS A 38 -9.02 -5.72 -8.06
N HIS A 39 -8.01 -6.59 -8.05
CA HIS A 39 -7.03 -6.67 -6.98
C HIS A 39 -6.09 -5.47 -6.97
N GLU A 40 -5.37 -5.32 -5.85
CA GLU A 40 -4.31 -4.33 -5.70
C GLU A 40 -3.23 -4.52 -6.78
N THR A 41 -2.78 -3.41 -7.35
CA THR A 41 -1.54 -3.40 -8.13
C THR A 41 -0.38 -3.04 -7.22
N VAL A 42 0.82 -3.36 -7.67
CA VAL A 42 2.07 -3.04 -6.99
C VAL A 42 2.96 -2.30 -7.98
N LEU A 43 3.71 -1.32 -7.48
CA LEU A 43 4.67 -0.60 -8.30
C LEU A 43 5.81 -1.55 -8.68
N ARG A 44 5.98 -1.79 -9.97
CA ARG A 44 7.05 -2.61 -10.54
C ARG A 44 7.87 -1.73 -11.47
N THR A 45 9.17 -1.91 -11.47
CA THR A 45 10.06 -1.20 -12.39
C THR A 45 10.56 -2.19 -13.43
N GLY A 46 10.26 -1.91 -14.70
CA GLY A 46 10.73 -2.68 -15.85
C GLY A 46 11.81 -1.94 -16.62
N LYS A 47 12.26 -2.54 -17.72
CA LYS A 47 13.28 -1.97 -18.62
C LYS A 47 12.92 -0.57 -19.16
N TRP A 48 11.62 -0.30 -19.33
CA TRP A 48 11.11 0.94 -19.92
C TRP A 48 10.53 1.93 -18.91
N GLY A 49 10.67 1.66 -17.60
CA GLY A 49 10.15 2.52 -16.53
C GLY A 49 9.27 1.79 -15.53
N SER A 50 8.70 2.57 -14.61
CA SER A 50 7.81 2.06 -13.57
C SER A 50 6.39 1.88 -14.11
N PHE A 51 5.74 0.81 -13.68
CA PHE A 51 4.36 0.49 -14.02
C PHE A 51 3.67 -0.18 -12.83
N TRP A 52 2.35 -0.11 -12.79
CA TRP A 52 1.54 -0.83 -11.82
C TRP A 52 1.24 -2.24 -12.34
N GLY A 53 1.89 -3.24 -11.77
CA GLY A 53 1.63 -4.65 -12.09
C GLY A 53 0.62 -5.26 -11.12
N CYS A 54 -0.28 -6.12 -11.60
CA CYS A 54 -1.17 -6.85 -10.71
C CYS A 54 -0.38 -7.68 -9.68
N ARG A 55 -0.84 -7.68 -8.42
CA ARG A 55 -0.23 -8.49 -7.34
C ARG A 55 -0.32 -9.99 -7.60
N MET A 56 -1.28 -10.44 -8.43
CA MET A 56 -1.57 -11.84 -8.69
C MET A 56 -0.84 -12.44 -9.90
N TYR A 57 0.13 -11.74 -10.49
CA TYR A 57 0.94 -12.31 -11.58
C TYR A 57 1.65 -13.60 -11.10
N PRO A 58 1.64 -14.72 -11.86
CA PRO A 58 1.25 -14.88 -13.28
C PRO A 58 -0.25 -15.16 -13.54
N ASN A 59 -1.07 -15.38 -12.51
CA ASN A 59 -2.50 -15.67 -12.68
C ASN A 59 -3.30 -14.48 -13.25
N CYS A 60 -2.78 -13.26 -13.13
CA CYS A 60 -3.35 -12.07 -13.76
C CYS A 60 -2.25 -11.20 -14.35
N VAL A 61 -2.34 -10.93 -15.65
CA VAL A 61 -1.35 -10.15 -16.43
C VAL A 61 -1.74 -8.66 -16.55
N GLY A 62 -2.75 -8.22 -15.80
CA GLY A 62 -3.20 -6.84 -15.82
C GLY A 62 -2.08 -5.87 -15.38
N THR A 63 -1.78 -4.90 -16.23
CA THR A 63 -0.79 -3.84 -16.00
C THR A 63 -1.42 -2.48 -16.27
N ILE A 64 -0.99 -1.47 -15.51
CA ILE A 64 -1.42 -0.07 -15.69
C ILE A 64 -0.15 0.77 -15.81
N LYS A 65 -0.13 1.64 -16.81
CA LYS A 65 0.99 2.58 -16.99
C LYS A 65 0.92 3.68 -15.94
N ILE A 66 2.08 4.09 -15.45
CA ILE A 66 2.23 5.30 -14.62
C ILE A 66 2.32 6.52 -15.51
#